data_AF-A0A8H6HCF9-F1
#
_entry.id   AF-A0A8H6HCF9-F1
#
_cell.length_a   1.000
_cell.length_b   1.000
_cell.length_c   1.000
_cell.angle_alpha   90.00
_cell.angle_beta   90.00
_cell.angle_gamma   90.00
#
_symmetry.space_group_name_H-M   'P 1'
#
loop_
_entity.id
_entity.type
_entity.pdbx_description
1 polymer ?
#
loop_
_entity_poly.entity_id
_entity_poly.type
_entity_poly.pdbx_seq_one_letter_code
_entity_poly.pdbx_strand_id
1 'polypeptide(L)'
;MYYDKRFQCNTSALMVMLNHQLIQQSSKGSFITMKRSNFSRAAEAIRKLDANVLAEIAERLKGGGRFIPRNPEEQRCSTLMDQVDVVGNHVDGSLAKKKYQRGEIWSLISYLNAPAWFITISPADAKHPLCVHWASKDIEFKPTIRPSKERLKLISENPVACARFFDHLICLFIKHICGWHEDGPQRGLFGKPAAYYATVEE
;
A
#
# COMPACT_ATOMS: atom_id res chain seq x y z
N MET A 1 -18.83 11.18 -13.54
CA MET A 1 -18.71 11.36 -12.07
C MET A 1 -20.02 10.91 -11.45
N TYR A 2 -20.01 10.14 -10.36
CA TYR A 2 -21.28 9.73 -9.71
C TYR A 2 -22.04 10.98 -9.27
N TYR A 3 -23.34 11.01 -9.59
CA TYR A 3 -24.22 12.10 -9.19
C TYR A 3 -24.30 12.22 -7.66
N ASP A 4 -24.22 11.09 -6.94
CA ASP A 4 -24.25 11.06 -5.49
C ASP A 4 -22.85 11.01 -4.85
N LYS A 5 -22.51 12.05 -4.07
CA LYS A 5 -21.25 12.17 -3.31
C LYS A 5 -21.42 11.89 -1.81
N ARG A 6 -22.60 11.48 -1.34
CA ARG A 6 -22.88 11.29 0.09
C ARG A 6 -21.91 10.32 0.77
N PHE A 7 -21.57 9.22 0.11
CA PHE A 7 -20.59 8.25 0.64
C PHE A 7 -19.16 8.78 0.65
N GLN A 8 -18.80 9.63 -0.31
CA GLN A 8 -17.46 10.20 -0.42
C GLN A 8 -17.20 11.28 0.63
N CYS A 9 -18.26 12.02 1.00
CA CYS A 9 -18.21 13.09 1.99
C CYS A 9 -18.52 12.64 3.42
N ASN A 10 -18.89 11.39 3.63
CA ASN A 10 -19.14 10.86 4.96
C ASN A 10 -17.81 10.51 5.65
N THR A 11 -17.52 11.21 6.75
CA THR A 11 -16.27 11.08 7.51
C THR A 11 -16.01 9.66 8.01
N SER A 12 -17.06 8.92 8.37
CA SER A 12 -16.93 7.57 8.92
C SER A 12 -16.97 6.49 7.86
N ALA A 13 -17.63 6.73 6.72
CA ALA A 13 -17.84 5.72 5.69
C ALA A 13 -16.52 5.16 5.15
N LEU A 14 -15.52 6.02 4.93
CA LEU A 14 -14.22 5.60 4.42
C LEU A 14 -13.47 4.72 5.42
N MET A 15 -13.48 5.10 6.70
CA MET A 15 -12.86 4.30 7.74
C MET A 15 -13.54 2.92 7.84
N VAL A 16 -14.88 2.90 7.88
CA VAL A 16 -15.65 1.65 7.96
C VAL A 16 -15.39 0.75 6.75
N MET A 17 -15.36 1.31 5.54
CA MET A 17 -15.08 0.56 4.32
C MET A 17 -13.64 0.01 4.31
N LEU A 18 -12.65 0.82 4.70
CA LEU A 18 -11.26 0.39 4.83
C LEU A 18 -11.13 -0.74 5.84
N ASN A 19 -11.70 -0.60 7.03
CA ASN A 19 -11.70 -1.66 8.04
C ASN A 19 -12.35 -2.94 7.52
N HIS A 20 -13.50 -2.82 6.85
CA HIS A 20 -14.17 -3.98 6.30
C HIS A 20 -13.30 -4.68 5.24
N GLN A 21 -12.65 -3.92 4.36
CA GLN A 21 -11.73 -4.45 3.36
C GLN A 21 -10.52 -5.14 4.02
N LEU A 22 -9.88 -4.52 5.02
CA LEU A 22 -8.76 -5.10 5.75
C LEU A 22 -9.14 -6.39 6.49
N ILE A 23 -10.31 -6.40 7.15
CA ILE A 23 -10.86 -7.61 7.81
C ILE A 23 -11.12 -8.69 6.77
N GLN A 24 -11.70 -8.34 5.62
CA GLN A 24 -11.98 -9.28 4.54
C GLN A 24 -10.68 -9.87 3.96
N GLN A 25 -9.68 -9.03 3.69
CA GLN A 25 -8.37 -9.44 3.19
C GLN A 25 -7.65 -10.36 4.19
N SER A 26 -7.62 -9.97 5.47
CA SER A 26 -7.03 -10.76 6.55
C SER A 26 -7.74 -12.12 6.71
N SER A 27 -9.07 -12.14 6.67
CA SER A 27 -9.86 -13.37 6.77
C SER A 27 -9.61 -14.31 5.59
N LYS A 28 -9.58 -13.76 4.36
CA LYS A 28 -9.27 -14.54 3.15
C LYS A 28 -7.84 -15.06 3.15
N GLY A 29 -6.86 -14.22 3.47
CA GLY A 29 -5.44 -14.59 3.55
C GLY A 29 -5.18 -15.65 4.61
N SER A 30 -5.79 -15.49 5.79
CA SER A 30 -5.74 -16.48 6.87
C SER A 30 -6.35 -17.80 6.43
N PHE A 31 -7.51 -17.77 5.76
CA PHE A 31 -8.17 -18.98 5.28
C PHE A 31 -7.37 -19.73 4.20
N ILE A 32 -6.77 -19.00 3.24
CA ILE A 32 -5.95 -19.61 2.17
C ILE A 32 -4.65 -20.17 2.73
N THR A 33 -4.01 -19.45 3.66
CA THR A 33 -2.74 -19.85 4.29
C THR A 33 -2.95 -20.99 5.28
N MET A 34 -4.01 -20.93 6.09
CA MET A 34 -4.43 -22.00 6.99
C MET A 34 -5.37 -22.98 6.26
N LYS A 35 -4.86 -23.74 5.29
CA LYS A 35 -5.54 -24.98 4.89
C LYS A 35 -5.78 -25.83 6.15
N ARG A 36 -6.93 -26.51 6.25
CA ARG A 36 -7.39 -27.30 7.42
C ARG A 36 -6.32 -28.20 8.06
N SER A 37 -5.32 -28.66 7.30
CA SER A 37 -4.23 -29.53 7.78
C SER A 37 -3.21 -28.84 8.71
N ASN A 38 -3.00 -27.52 8.58
CA ASN A 38 -1.97 -26.81 9.34
C ASN A 38 -2.53 -26.02 10.54
N PHE A 39 -3.86 -25.85 10.62
CA PHE A 39 -4.51 -25.04 11.67
C PHE A 39 -4.23 -25.59 13.07
N SER A 40 -4.39 -26.90 13.29
CA SER A 40 -4.13 -27.55 14.58
C SER A 40 -2.69 -27.36 15.03
N ARG A 41 -1.73 -27.50 14.11
CA ARG A 41 -0.31 -27.31 14.36
C ARG A 41 0.04 -25.86 14.71
N ALA A 42 -0.56 -24.89 14.02
CA ALA A 42 -0.37 -23.47 14.32
C ALA A 42 -0.99 -23.08 15.67
N ALA A 43 -2.21 -23.54 15.97
CA ALA A 43 -2.87 -23.29 17.26
C ALA A 43 -2.08 -23.91 18.43
N GLU A 44 -1.56 -25.12 18.25
CA GLU A 44 -0.73 -25.76 19.27
C GLU A 44 0.62 -25.05 19.43
N ALA A 45 1.22 -24.55 18.35
CA ALA A 45 2.44 -23.74 18.41
C ALA A 45 2.19 -22.44 19.19
N ILE A 46 1.11 -21.72 18.90
CA ILE A 46 0.72 -20.51 19.65
C ILE A 46 0.51 -20.82 21.14
N ARG A 47 -0.13 -21.95 21.47
CA ARG A 47 -0.36 -22.34 22.87
C ARG A 47 0.94 -22.68 23.61
N LYS A 48 1.92 -23.25 22.91
CA LYS A 48 3.21 -23.67 23.49
C LYS A 48 4.24 -22.53 23.54
N LEU A 49 3.90 -21.33 23.08
CA LEU A 49 4.83 -20.21 23.13
C LEU A 49 5.08 -19.74 24.56
N ASP A 50 6.35 -19.47 24.85
CA ASP A 50 6.77 -18.80 26.07
C ASP A 50 6.86 -17.28 25.83
N ALA A 51 6.09 -16.52 26.61
CA ALA A 51 6.06 -15.05 26.53
C ALA A 51 7.40 -14.42 26.91
N ASN A 52 8.19 -15.04 27.79
CA ASN A 52 9.50 -14.52 28.18
C ASN A 52 10.49 -14.60 27.03
N VAL A 53 10.48 -15.71 26.27
CA VAL A 53 11.32 -15.89 25.08
C VAL A 53 10.97 -14.84 24.02
N LEU A 54 9.68 -14.54 23.80
CA LEU A 54 9.29 -13.47 22.89
C LEU A 54 9.80 -12.08 23.33
N ALA A 55 9.74 -11.78 24.63
CA ALA A 55 10.23 -10.51 25.16
C ALA A 55 11.75 -10.36 24.95
N GLU A 56 12.52 -11.43 25.18
CA GLU A 56 13.97 -11.45 24.92
C GLU A 56 14.29 -11.27 23.43
N ILE A 57 13.53 -11.93 22.54
CA ILE A 57 13.67 -11.75 21.09
C ILE A 57 13.38 -10.29 20.70
N ALA A 58 12.31 -9.70 21.25
CA ALA A 58 11.91 -8.32 20.96
C ALA A 58 12.99 -7.31 21.40
N GLU A 59 13.55 -7.46 22.59
CA GLU A 59 14.64 -6.60 23.07
C GLU A 59 15.90 -6.75 22.21
N ARG A 60 16.26 -7.96 21.80
CA ARG A 60 17.38 -8.19 20.88
C ARG A 60 17.15 -7.55 19.50
N LEU A 61 15.94 -7.61 18.98
CA LEU A 61 15.56 -7.00 17.70
C LEU A 61 15.57 -5.46 17.77
N LYS A 62 15.16 -4.86 18.90
CA LYS A 62 15.27 -3.41 19.13
C LYS A 62 16.71 -2.90 19.05
N GLY A 63 17.68 -3.72 19.47
CA GLY A 63 19.10 -3.41 19.37
C GLY A 63 19.66 -3.34 17.94
N GLY A 64 18.85 -3.59 16.90
CA GLY A 64 19.23 -3.41 15.49
C GLY A 64 20.12 -4.51 14.90
N GLY A 65 20.32 -5.62 15.62
CA GLY A 65 21.13 -6.75 15.16
C GLY A 65 20.35 -7.75 14.29
N ARG A 66 21.09 -8.56 13.51
CA ARG A 66 20.50 -9.72 12.82
C ARG A 66 20.10 -10.77 13.85
N PHE A 67 18.80 -11.07 13.94
CA PHE A 67 18.32 -12.15 14.81
C PHE A 67 18.67 -13.51 14.21
N ILE A 68 19.41 -14.30 14.98
CA ILE A 68 19.69 -15.71 14.70
C ILE A 68 19.16 -16.48 15.91
N PRO A 69 18.21 -17.40 15.71
CA PRO A 69 17.70 -18.26 16.78
C PRO A 69 18.84 -19.10 17.36
N ARG A 70 18.97 -19.12 18.69
CA ARG A 70 20.02 -19.86 19.39
C ARG A 70 19.52 -21.14 20.04
N ASN A 71 18.24 -21.16 20.41
CA ASN A 71 17.63 -22.26 21.13
C ASN A 71 16.37 -22.79 20.38
N PRO A 72 15.89 -23.99 20.71
CA PRO A 72 14.75 -24.60 20.02
C PRO A 72 13.46 -23.79 20.16
N GLU A 73 13.29 -23.06 21.27
CA GLU A 73 12.11 -22.23 21.53
C GLU A 73 12.13 -20.93 20.70
N GLU A 74 13.28 -20.28 20.55
CA GLU A 74 13.50 -19.16 19.63
C GLU A 74 13.26 -19.60 18.18
N GLN A 75 13.70 -20.80 17.80
CA GLN A 75 13.46 -21.35 16.46
C GLN A 75 11.97 -21.55 16.19
N ARG A 76 11.22 -22.05 17.17
CA ARG A 76 9.75 -22.17 17.08
C ARG A 76 9.09 -20.80 16.96
N CYS A 77 9.49 -19.83 17.77
CA CYS A 77 8.98 -18.46 17.70
C CYS A 77 9.25 -17.83 16.33
N SER A 78 10.47 -17.99 15.79
CA SER A 78 10.83 -17.53 14.46
C SER A 78 9.96 -18.17 13.38
N THR A 79 9.76 -19.48 13.44
CA THR A 79 8.92 -20.21 12.47
C THR A 79 7.46 -19.74 12.53
N LEU A 80 6.94 -19.48 13.74
CA LEU A 80 5.59 -18.95 13.89
C LEU A 80 5.49 -17.52 13.34
N MET A 81 6.49 -16.66 13.60
CA MET A 81 6.55 -15.31 13.03
C MET A 81 6.56 -15.35 11.50
N ASP A 82 7.33 -16.25 10.89
CA ASP A 82 7.33 -16.44 9.43
C ASP A 82 5.94 -16.87 8.92
N GLN A 83 5.23 -17.76 9.65
CA GLN A 83 3.85 -18.15 9.30
C GLN A 83 2.87 -16.98 9.40
N VAL A 84 3.02 -16.13 10.42
CA VAL A 84 2.20 -14.91 10.58
C VAL A 84 2.52 -13.89 9.48
N ASP A 85 3.79 -13.70 9.13
CA ASP A 85 4.22 -12.85 8.03
C ASP A 85 3.59 -13.30 6.70
N VAL A 86 3.52 -14.61 6.42
CA VAL A 86 2.87 -15.15 5.22
C VAL A 86 1.37 -14.78 5.17
N VAL A 87 0.68 -14.80 6.31
CA VAL A 87 -0.71 -14.32 6.39
C VAL A 87 -0.77 -12.81 6.16
N GLY A 88 0.14 -12.06 6.81
CA GLY A 88 0.24 -10.61 6.70
C GLY A 88 0.46 -10.11 5.28
N ASN A 89 1.14 -10.89 4.41
CA ASN A 89 1.33 -10.54 2.99
C ASN A 89 0.04 -10.29 2.21
N HIS A 90 -1.09 -10.82 2.68
CA HIS A 90 -2.40 -10.67 2.04
C HIS A 90 -3.16 -9.41 2.50
N VAL A 91 -2.64 -8.70 3.50
CA VAL A 91 -3.22 -7.47 4.05
C VAL A 91 -2.43 -6.28 3.50
N ASP A 92 -3.12 -5.38 2.80
CA ASP A 92 -2.51 -4.16 2.28
C ASP A 92 -1.93 -3.31 3.44
N GLY A 93 -0.78 -2.68 3.20
CA GLY A 93 -0.06 -1.88 4.21
C GLY A 93 0.71 -2.63 5.29
N SER A 94 0.65 -3.97 5.32
CA SER A 94 1.38 -4.76 6.32
C SER A 94 2.90 -4.70 6.15
N LEU A 95 3.65 -4.91 7.24
CA LEU A 95 5.11 -5.03 7.20
C LEU A 95 5.58 -6.16 6.27
N ALA A 96 4.81 -7.24 6.21
CA ALA A 96 5.08 -8.37 5.34
C ALA A 96 4.96 -7.98 3.85
N LYS A 97 3.90 -7.22 3.48
CA LYS A 97 3.73 -6.70 2.13
C LYS A 97 4.88 -5.76 1.73
N LYS A 98 5.30 -4.86 2.63
CA LYS A 98 6.48 -3.98 2.40
C LYS A 98 7.76 -4.79 2.19
N LYS A 99 7.97 -5.87 2.96
CA LYS A 99 9.10 -6.81 2.79
C LYS A 99 9.04 -7.53 1.43
N TYR A 100 7.84 -7.93 0.98
CA TYR A 100 7.63 -8.56 -0.32
C TYR A 100 7.92 -7.61 -1.49
N GLN A 101 7.37 -6.39 -1.45
CA GLN A 101 7.62 -5.35 -2.46
C GLN A 101 9.12 -5.05 -2.62
N ARG A 102 9.86 -5.02 -1.52
CA ARG A 102 11.32 -4.89 -1.55
C ARG A 102 11.98 -6.06 -2.27
N GLY A 103 11.50 -7.28 -2.06
CA GLY A 103 11.96 -8.47 -2.80
C GLY A 103 11.69 -8.36 -4.29
N GLU A 104 10.52 -7.88 -4.70
CA GLU A 104 10.19 -7.64 -6.11
C GLU A 104 11.16 -6.64 -6.75
N ILE A 105 11.44 -5.51 -6.08
CA ILE A 105 12.42 -4.52 -6.54
C ILE A 105 13.81 -5.16 -6.70
N TRP A 106 14.30 -5.90 -5.71
CA TRP A 106 15.59 -6.57 -5.81
C TRP A 106 15.66 -7.59 -6.94
N SER A 107 14.58 -8.34 -7.17
CA SER A 107 14.49 -9.29 -8.27
C SER A 107 14.54 -8.58 -9.63
N LEU A 108 13.86 -7.44 -9.75
CA LEU A 108 13.85 -6.61 -10.96
C LEU A 108 15.24 -6.04 -11.24
N ILE A 109 15.92 -5.53 -10.20
CA ILE A 109 17.30 -5.02 -10.30
C ILE A 109 18.27 -6.14 -10.69
N SER A 110 18.10 -7.34 -10.14
CA SER A 110 18.95 -8.47 -10.52
C SER A 110 18.74 -8.91 -11.97
N TYR A 111 17.53 -8.72 -12.53
CA TYR A 111 17.19 -9.13 -13.89
C TYR A 111 17.51 -8.07 -14.95
N LEU A 112 17.26 -6.79 -14.65
CA LEU A 112 17.40 -5.67 -15.59
C LEU A 112 18.54 -4.71 -15.27
N ASN A 113 19.34 -5.01 -14.22
CA ASN A 113 20.33 -4.13 -13.61
C ASN A 113 19.71 -2.95 -12.86
N ALA A 114 20.58 -2.06 -12.36
CA ALA A 114 20.18 -0.89 -11.59
C ALA A 114 19.23 0.03 -12.40
N PRO A 115 18.22 0.64 -11.75
CA PRO A 115 17.31 1.53 -12.42
C PRO A 115 18.05 2.80 -12.87
N ALA A 116 17.76 3.26 -14.09
CA ALA A 116 18.28 4.53 -14.58
C ALA A 116 17.65 5.75 -13.88
N TRP A 117 16.41 5.59 -13.38
CA TRP A 117 15.64 6.66 -12.76
C TRP A 117 14.93 6.18 -11.50
N PHE A 118 14.99 7.00 -10.46
CA PHE A 118 14.18 6.88 -9.24
C PHE A 118 13.39 8.18 -9.09
N ILE A 119 12.06 8.10 -9.07
CA ILE A 119 11.18 9.26 -9.16
C ILE A 119 10.16 9.21 -8.02
N THR A 120 10.09 10.28 -7.24
CA THR A 120 9.05 10.50 -6.22
C THR A 120 8.15 11.63 -6.67
N ILE A 121 6.84 11.41 -6.65
CA ILE A 121 5.84 12.38 -7.10
C ILE A 121 4.85 12.62 -5.96
N SER A 122 4.62 13.90 -5.66
CA SER A 122 3.64 14.32 -4.65
C SER A 122 2.71 15.37 -5.27
N PRO A 123 1.58 14.95 -5.87
CA PRO A 123 0.64 15.85 -6.52
C PRO A 123 0.03 16.84 -5.52
N ALA A 124 0.00 18.13 -5.87
CA ALA A 124 -0.59 19.17 -5.03
C ALA A 124 -2.11 19.27 -5.24
N ASP A 125 -2.86 18.35 -4.61
CA ASP A 125 -4.32 18.29 -4.62
C ASP A 125 -5.02 19.64 -4.31
N ALA A 126 -4.60 20.35 -3.26
CA ALA A 126 -5.17 21.63 -2.83
C ALA A 126 -4.98 22.77 -3.82
N LYS A 127 -4.03 22.64 -4.75
CA LYS A 127 -3.69 23.69 -5.72
C LYS A 127 -4.19 23.36 -7.11
N HIS A 128 -4.51 22.10 -7.40
CA HIS A 128 -4.86 21.67 -8.74
C HIS A 128 -6.36 21.92 -9.05
N PRO A 129 -6.71 22.71 -10.08
CA PRO A 129 -8.10 23.04 -10.41
C PRO A 129 -8.98 21.80 -10.64
N LEU A 130 -8.43 20.75 -11.25
CA LEU A 130 -9.13 19.49 -11.48
C LEU A 130 -9.54 18.80 -10.16
N CYS A 131 -8.64 18.77 -9.18
CA CYS A 131 -8.92 18.14 -7.88
C CYS A 131 -10.00 18.92 -7.12
N VAL A 132 -9.90 20.26 -7.12
CA VAL A 132 -10.89 21.15 -6.52
C VAL A 132 -12.26 20.97 -7.18
N HIS A 133 -12.30 20.85 -8.52
CA HIS A 133 -13.54 20.59 -9.25
C HIS A 133 -14.13 19.20 -8.92
N TRP A 134 -13.28 18.17 -8.78
CA TRP A 134 -13.77 16.84 -8.39
C TRP A 134 -14.32 16.80 -6.98
N ALA A 135 -13.75 17.60 -6.07
CA ALA A 135 -14.23 17.78 -4.71
C ALA A 135 -15.53 18.63 -4.65
N SER A 136 -15.67 19.63 -5.53
CA SER A 136 -16.84 20.54 -5.56
C SER A 136 -18.12 19.87 -6.05
N LYS A 137 -19.27 20.55 -5.95
CA LYS A 137 -20.56 20.07 -6.50
C LYS A 137 -20.83 20.63 -7.90
N ASP A 138 -19.84 21.26 -8.52
CA ASP A 138 -20.02 21.91 -9.82
C ASP A 138 -20.24 20.84 -10.90
N ILE A 139 -21.21 21.07 -11.79
CA ILE A 139 -21.48 20.19 -12.93
C ILE A 139 -20.52 20.52 -14.08
N GLU A 140 -20.15 21.79 -14.22
CA GLU A 140 -19.23 22.27 -15.25
C GLU A 140 -17.84 22.54 -14.67
N PHE A 141 -16.80 22.14 -15.39
CA PHE A 141 -15.43 22.51 -15.07
C PHE A 141 -15.16 23.95 -15.48
N LYS A 142 -14.81 24.80 -14.50
CA LYS A 142 -14.32 26.15 -14.75
C LYS A 142 -12.95 26.30 -14.08
N PRO A 143 -11.90 26.71 -14.79
CA PRO A 143 -10.55 26.84 -14.24
C PRO A 143 -10.41 28.11 -13.38
N THR A 144 -11.37 28.36 -12.49
CA THR A 144 -11.38 29.52 -11.60
C THR A 144 -10.57 29.21 -10.36
N ILE A 145 -9.60 30.06 -10.05
CA ILE A 145 -8.79 29.92 -8.84
C ILE A 145 -9.63 30.34 -7.64
N ARG A 146 -10.12 29.36 -6.89
CA ARG A 146 -10.84 29.60 -5.62
C ARG A 146 -9.87 30.03 -4.52
N PRO A 147 -10.32 30.84 -3.53
CA PRO A 147 -9.53 31.19 -2.36
C PRO A 147 -8.98 29.96 -1.61
N SER A 148 -7.81 30.10 -1.00
CA SER A 148 -7.10 28.97 -0.35
C SER A 148 -7.96 28.23 0.68
N LYS A 149 -8.66 28.97 1.55
CA LYS A 149 -9.52 28.43 2.60
C LYS A 149 -10.67 27.57 2.05
N GLU A 150 -11.23 27.99 0.92
CA GLU A 150 -12.33 27.27 0.28
C GLU A 150 -11.85 25.96 -0.36
N ARG A 151 -10.69 25.98 -1.04
CA ARG A 151 -10.09 24.79 -1.63
C ARG A 151 -9.78 23.73 -0.57
N LEU A 152 -9.15 24.15 0.54
CA LEU A 152 -8.83 23.25 1.65
C LEU A 152 -10.10 22.64 2.25
N LYS A 153 -11.16 23.45 2.45
CA LYS A 153 -12.43 22.94 2.95
C LYS A 153 -13.03 21.88 2.03
N LEU A 154 -13.10 22.15 0.72
CA LEU A 154 -13.67 21.22 -0.26
C LEU A 154 -12.93 19.87 -0.28
N ILE A 155 -11.60 19.91 -0.20
CA ILE A 155 -10.75 18.72 -0.22
C ILE A 155 -10.88 17.92 1.07
N SER A 156 -10.86 18.59 2.22
CA SER A 156 -11.06 17.92 3.51
C SER A 156 -12.44 17.28 3.64
N GLU A 157 -13.47 17.86 3.00
CA GLU A 157 -14.83 17.30 2.95
C GLU A 157 -14.99 16.17 1.92
N ASN A 158 -14.02 15.95 1.03
CA ASN A 158 -14.07 14.90 0.01
C ASN A 158 -12.67 14.30 -0.28
N PRO A 159 -12.12 13.50 0.64
CA PRO A 159 -10.83 12.84 0.43
C PRO A 159 -10.84 11.82 -0.72
N VAL A 160 -12.00 11.28 -1.11
CA VAL A 160 -12.12 10.38 -2.28
C VAL A 160 -11.78 11.11 -3.59
N ALA A 161 -12.20 12.37 -3.72
CA ALA A 161 -11.83 13.18 -4.87
C ALA A 161 -10.31 13.33 -4.99
N CYS A 162 -9.62 13.48 -3.85
CA CYS A 162 -8.17 13.60 -3.78
C CYS A 162 -7.47 12.30 -4.16
N ALA A 163 -7.94 11.16 -3.62
CA ALA A 163 -7.42 9.84 -3.97
C ALA A 163 -7.58 9.54 -5.48
N ARG A 164 -8.72 9.88 -6.07
CA ARG A 164 -8.95 9.73 -7.52
C ARG A 164 -8.06 10.66 -8.33
N PHE A 165 -7.89 11.90 -7.88
CA PHE A 165 -7.00 12.85 -8.53
C PHE A 165 -5.56 12.35 -8.54
N PHE A 166 -5.09 11.84 -7.41
CA PHE A 166 -3.78 11.23 -7.29
C PHE A 166 -3.62 10.08 -8.30
N ASP A 167 -4.53 9.10 -8.27
CA ASP A 167 -4.52 7.95 -9.19
C ASP A 167 -4.49 8.41 -10.67
N HIS A 168 -5.39 9.31 -11.04
CA HIS A 168 -5.46 9.84 -12.40
C HIS A 168 -4.15 10.51 -12.84
N LEU A 169 -3.54 11.33 -11.98
CA LEU A 169 -2.31 12.04 -12.31
C LEU A 169 -1.13 11.08 -12.42
N ILE A 170 -1.04 10.08 -11.54
CA ILE A 170 0.01 9.06 -11.59
C ILE A 170 -0.14 8.18 -12.84
N CYS A 171 -1.35 7.76 -13.20
CA CYS A 171 -1.61 7.02 -14.44
C CYS A 171 -1.21 7.83 -15.68
N LEU A 172 -1.55 9.13 -15.72
CA LEU A 172 -1.15 10.01 -16.81
C LEU A 172 0.37 10.17 -16.88
N PHE A 173 1.05 10.28 -15.73
CA PHE A 173 2.51 10.37 -15.67
C PHE A 173 3.16 9.09 -16.22
N ILE A 174 2.73 7.92 -15.75
CA ILE A 174 3.25 6.62 -16.20
C ILE A 174 3.02 6.43 -17.70
N LYS A 175 1.83 6.79 -18.19
CA LYS A 175 1.48 6.65 -19.60
C LYS A 175 2.26 7.63 -20.48
N HIS A 176 2.18 8.92 -20.21
CA HIS A 176 2.63 9.96 -21.14
C HIS A 176 4.07 10.41 -20.91
N ILE A 177 4.56 10.39 -19.66
CA ILE A 177 5.94 10.80 -19.35
C ILE A 177 6.87 9.59 -19.38
N CYS A 178 6.52 8.49 -18.72
CA CYS A 178 7.34 7.27 -18.75
C CYS A 178 7.17 6.45 -20.03
N GLY A 179 6.04 6.58 -20.74
CA GLY A 179 5.78 5.85 -21.98
C GLY A 179 5.32 4.40 -21.75
N TRP A 180 4.68 4.09 -20.61
CA TRP A 180 4.13 2.76 -20.35
C TRP A 180 2.64 2.69 -20.69
N HIS A 181 2.29 2.02 -21.79
CA HIS A 181 0.92 1.86 -22.25
C HIS A 181 0.43 0.42 -22.08
N GLU A 182 -0.89 0.22 -22.10
CA GLU A 182 -1.52 -1.12 -22.07
C GLU A 182 -1.10 -1.97 -23.28
N ASP A 183 -0.96 -1.35 -24.45
CA ASP A 183 -0.48 -1.98 -25.70
C ASP A 183 1.04 -2.24 -25.71
N GLY A 184 1.75 -1.89 -24.64
CA GLY A 184 3.18 -2.07 -24.47
C GLY A 184 3.99 -0.77 -24.34
N PRO A 185 5.28 -0.87 -24.02
CA PRO A 185 6.13 0.30 -23.79
C PRO A 185 6.40 1.07 -25.08
N GLN A 186 6.13 2.37 -25.05
CA GLN A 186 6.44 3.34 -26.10
C GLN A 186 7.56 4.28 -25.64
N ARG A 187 8.09 5.09 -26.55
CA ARG A 187 9.14 6.06 -26.20
C ARG A 187 8.52 7.22 -25.42
N GLY A 188 8.82 7.30 -24.13
CA GLY A 188 8.50 8.43 -23.27
C GLY A 188 9.64 9.46 -23.21
N LEU A 189 9.54 10.38 -22.25
CA LEU A 189 10.55 11.43 -22.01
C LEU A 189 11.92 10.84 -21.63
N PHE A 190 11.92 9.74 -20.88
CA PHE A 190 13.14 9.06 -20.42
C PHE A 190 13.65 7.98 -21.40
N GLY A 191 13.08 7.92 -22.61
CA GLY A 191 13.33 6.85 -23.56
C GLY A 191 12.25 5.76 -23.51
N LYS A 192 12.55 4.60 -24.10
CA LYS A 192 11.63 3.45 -24.10
C LYS A 192 11.84 2.64 -22.80
N PRO A 193 10.85 2.51 -21.91
CA PRO A 193 11.04 1.80 -20.65
C PRO A 193 11.13 0.29 -20.90
N ALA A 194 12.11 -0.37 -20.27
CA ALA A 194 12.22 -1.83 -20.27
C ALA A 194 11.32 -2.46 -19.19
N ALA A 195 11.23 -1.82 -18.03
CA ALA A 195 10.28 -2.13 -16.96
C ALA A 195 10.05 -0.88 -16.10
N TYR A 196 9.01 -0.94 -15.28
CA TYR A 196 8.79 0.02 -14.20
C TYR A 196 8.27 -0.73 -12.97
N TYR A 197 8.51 -0.16 -11.80
CA TYR A 197 7.93 -0.64 -10.55
C TYR A 197 7.47 0.60 -9.78
N ALA A 198 6.23 0.59 -9.30
CA ALA A 198 5.61 1.73 -8.64
C ALA A 198 4.97 1.29 -7.33
N THR A 199 5.16 2.11 -6.29
CA THR A 199 4.57 1.93 -4.97
C THR A 199 4.03 3.27 -4.48
N VAL A 200 2.94 3.22 -3.72
CA VAL A 200 2.42 4.37 -2.99
C VAL A 200 2.95 4.28 -1.56
N GLU A 201 3.52 5.37 -1.05
CA GLU A 201 3.85 5.45 0.38
C GLU A 201 2.55 5.61 1.19
N GLU A 202 2.35 4.70 2.14
CA GLU A 202 1.27 4.70 3.13
C GLU A 202 1.79 5.09 4.51
#